data_AF-I6Z6T2-F1
#
_entry.id   AF-I6Z6T2-F1
#
_cell.length_a   1.000
_cell.length_b   1.000
_cell.length_c   1.000
_cell.angle_alpha   90.00
_cell.angle_beta   90.00
_cell.angle_gamma   90.00
#
_symmetry.space_group_name_H-M   'P 1'
#
loop_
_entity.id
_entity.type
_entity.pdbx_description
1 polymer ?
#
loop_
_entity_poly.entity_id
_entity_poly.type
_entity_poly.pdbx_seq_one_letter_code
_entity_poly.pdbx_strand_id
1 'polypeptide(L)'
;MQGKLGDYIVLCKQKNKNLEVTKLVGISYSKGILDKPQRKASTSYLKTGWIAKKGEFVVDLVNVQHNNHLSVDINRSEEPIVISHIYNVFKISNPLLVGEYLLLLLKNSVMEHRLKYACHGSVRGTLSWDNFSGIPIFVPELKDQESIVNKYQTVTKYIEVKKRINELLERKMKAYFHILFDDLKDYEMRSFGELFTIIRGGRPPRSNRWLEELYFCKEGGVPWLQVRDITKKEFKFVRNTAEQLTEQGFKRGNCSIVSPNDLIFIHNASSKQLGNIYVNSCDLTINSNFWALSNNLPCGGGINVVCP
;
A
#
# COMPACT_ATOMS: atom_id res chain seq x y z
N MET A 1 13.52 -12.43 31.15
CA MET A 1 12.68 -12.38 32.37
C MET A 1 11.28 -11.91 32.00
N GLN A 2 10.25 -12.37 32.73
CA GLN A 2 8.87 -11.89 32.59
C GLN A 2 8.62 -10.83 33.66
N GLY A 3 8.06 -9.68 33.28
CA GLY A 3 7.75 -8.58 34.20
C GLY A 3 6.58 -7.76 33.69
N LYS A 4 6.14 -6.77 34.47
CA LYS A 4 5.13 -5.80 34.02
C LYS A 4 5.83 -4.66 33.30
N LEU A 5 5.16 -4.05 32.32
CA LEU A 5 5.71 -2.92 31.57
C LEU A 5 6.14 -1.77 32.51
N GLY A 6 5.34 -1.50 33.55
CA GLY A 6 5.61 -0.49 34.57
C GLY A 6 6.87 -0.71 35.40
N ASP A 7 7.44 -1.91 35.41
CA ASP A 7 8.71 -2.18 36.09
C ASP A 7 9.91 -1.56 35.32
N TYR A 8 9.69 -1.15 34.07
CA TYR A 8 10.73 -0.64 33.17
C TYR A 8 10.48 0.78 32.67
N ILE A 9 9.27 1.33 32.84
CA ILE A 9 8.91 2.66 32.35
C ILE A 9 8.26 3.52 33.43
N VAL A 10 8.40 4.84 33.29
CA VAL A 10 7.76 5.82 34.17
C VAL A 10 7.13 6.94 33.37
N LEU A 11 5.96 7.42 33.81
CA LEU A 11 5.25 8.52 33.17
C LEU A 11 6.00 9.85 33.40
N CYS A 12 6.19 10.62 32.32
CA CYS A 12 6.74 11.97 32.38
C CYS A 12 5.61 12.99 32.59
N LYS A 13 5.69 13.77 33.68
CA LYS A 13 4.67 14.77 34.06
C LYS A 13 5.13 16.21 33.84
N GLN A 14 5.89 16.48 32.77
CA GLN A 14 6.37 17.82 32.43
C GLN A 14 5.42 18.54 31.46
N LYS A 15 4.65 19.51 31.96
CA LYS A 15 3.80 20.39 31.13
C LYS A 15 4.59 21.57 30.58
N ASN A 16 4.22 22.03 29.39
CA ASN A 16 4.84 23.18 28.72
C ASN A 16 4.33 24.56 29.23
N LYS A 17 4.18 24.73 30.55
CA LYS A 17 3.53 25.90 31.15
C LYS A 17 4.17 27.25 30.75
N ASN A 18 5.50 27.25 30.62
CA ASN A 18 6.30 28.44 30.32
C ASN A 18 6.54 28.67 28.82
N LEU A 19 5.94 27.84 27.94
CA LEU A 19 6.18 27.89 26.49
C LEU A 19 7.65 27.69 26.08
N GLU A 20 8.37 26.85 26.82
CA GLU A 20 9.75 26.47 26.52
C GLU A 20 9.88 25.70 25.20
N VAL A 21 8.80 25.03 24.77
CA VAL A 21 8.76 24.21 23.56
C VAL A 21 7.65 24.66 22.63
N THR A 22 7.99 24.96 21.39
CA THR A 22 7.04 25.45 20.36
C THR A 22 6.76 24.43 19.26
N LYS A 23 7.60 23.40 19.12
CA LYS A 23 7.46 22.34 18.12
C LYS A 23 6.33 21.38 18.48
N LEU A 24 5.11 21.70 18.03
CA LEU A 24 3.94 20.86 18.21
C LEU A 24 3.95 19.68 17.24
N VAL A 25 3.80 18.47 17.79
CA VAL A 25 3.69 17.25 16.98
C VAL A 25 2.35 16.55 17.20
N GLY A 26 1.98 15.73 16.22
CA GLY A 26 1.01 14.66 16.38
C GLY A 26 1.70 13.31 16.50
N ILE A 27 0.90 12.27 16.69
CA ILE A 27 1.34 10.89 16.57
C ILE A 27 0.38 10.11 15.69
N SER A 28 0.91 9.20 14.89
CA SER A 28 0.11 8.22 14.15
C SER A 28 0.77 6.86 14.20
N TYR A 29 -0.03 5.82 14.00
CA TYR A 29 0.47 4.46 13.93
C TYR A 29 1.49 4.25 12.80
N SER A 30 1.15 4.65 11.58
CA SER A 30 1.96 4.32 10.39
C SER A 30 3.22 5.17 10.24
N LYS A 31 3.22 6.40 10.77
CA LYS A 31 4.33 7.35 10.58
C LYS A 31 5.02 7.76 11.88
N GLY A 32 4.53 7.33 13.05
CA GLY A 32 5.10 7.69 14.33
C GLY A 32 4.86 9.17 14.69
N ILE A 33 5.87 9.84 15.21
CA ILE A 33 5.82 11.30 15.47
C ILE A 33 5.69 12.04 14.14
N LEU A 34 4.66 12.89 14.05
CA LEU A 34 4.35 13.68 12.87
C LEU A 34 4.50 15.16 13.19
N ASP A 35 5.33 15.85 12.41
CA ASP A 35 5.30 17.30 12.41
C ASP A 35 3.89 17.76 11.99
N LYS A 36 3.22 18.49 12.88
CA LYS A 36 2.00 19.18 12.49
C LYS A 36 2.43 20.50 11.88
N PRO A 37 2.08 20.79 10.61
CA PRO A 37 2.33 22.12 10.05
C PRO A 37 1.73 23.12 11.02
N GLN A 38 2.47 24.19 11.32
CA GLN A 38 2.09 25.26 12.25
C GLN A 38 0.82 25.99 11.78
N ARG A 39 -0.33 25.34 11.73
CA ARG A 39 -1.62 26.03 11.85
C ARG A 39 -1.65 26.51 13.29
N LYS A 40 -1.15 27.74 13.50
CA LYS A 40 -1.00 28.46 14.78
C LYS A 40 -1.77 27.80 15.92
N ALA A 41 -1.19 26.76 16.52
CA ALA A 41 -1.75 26.22 17.74
C ALA A 41 -1.67 27.37 18.74
N SER A 42 -2.79 27.73 19.34
CA SER A 42 -2.80 28.87 20.24
C SER A 42 -1.76 28.66 21.33
N THR A 43 -1.10 29.74 21.76
CA THR A 43 -0.15 29.68 22.89
C THR A 43 -0.79 29.04 24.12
N SER A 44 -2.09 29.24 24.34
CA SER A 44 -2.87 28.53 25.35
C SER A 44 -2.85 27.01 25.16
N TYR A 45 -3.08 26.51 23.94
CA TYR A 45 -3.04 25.07 23.65
C TYR A 45 -1.65 24.47 23.92
N LEU A 46 -0.58 25.15 23.46
CA LEU A 46 0.79 24.70 23.67
C LEU A 46 1.14 24.60 25.16
N LYS A 47 0.64 25.52 26.00
CA LYS A 47 0.87 25.49 27.46
C LYS A 47 0.28 24.26 28.15
N THR A 48 -0.80 23.70 27.59
CA THR A 48 -1.45 22.51 28.17
C THR A 48 -0.74 21.21 27.84
N GLY A 49 0.05 21.19 26.77
CA GLY A 49 0.69 19.99 26.25
C GLY A 49 1.82 19.44 27.12
N TRP A 50 2.13 18.17 26.88
CA TRP A 50 3.25 17.48 27.50
C TRP A 50 4.52 17.69 26.69
N ILE A 51 5.64 17.91 27.38
CA ILE A 51 6.96 17.97 26.77
C ILE A 51 7.52 16.55 26.69
N ALA A 52 8.05 16.17 25.54
CA ALA A 52 8.86 14.97 25.36
C ALA A 52 10.28 15.33 24.90
N LYS A 53 11.28 14.98 25.70
CA LYS A 53 12.71 15.18 25.41
C LYS A 53 13.27 14.01 24.59
N LYS A 54 14.52 14.15 24.14
CA LYS A 54 15.24 13.07 23.47
C LYS A 54 15.21 11.78 24.29
N GLY A 55 14.85 10.68 23.63
CA GLY A 55 14.72 9.35 24.23
C GLY A 55 13.39 9.09 24.96
N GLU A 56 12.53 10.09 25.11
CA GLU A 56 11.19 9.91 25.70
C GLU A 56 10.18 9.47 24.63
N PHE A 57 9.27 8.61 25.06
CA PHE A 57 8.21 8.05 24.24
C PHE A 57 6.98 8.93 24.30
N VAL A 58 6.25 8.93 23.19
CA VAL A 58 4.94 9.55 23.05
C VAL A 58 3.96 8.46 22.65
N VAL A 59 2.80 8.39 23.29
CA VAL A 59 1.82 7.34 23.04
C VAL A 59 0.37 7.83 23.13
N ASP A 60 -0.46 7.36 22.20
CA ASP A 60 -1.91 7.50 22.22
C ASP A 60 -2.56 6.29 22.89
N LEU A 61 -2.94 6.44 24.14
CA LEU A 61 -3.72 5.43 24.88
C LEU A 61 -5.25 5.64 24.75
N VAL A 62 -5.68 6.76 24.17
CA VAL A 62 -7.10 7.15 24.08
C VAL A 62 -7.83 6.31 23.05
N ASN A 63 -7.21 6.12 21.88
CA ASN A 63 -7.87 5.52 20.72
C ASN A 63 -7.55 4.02 20.52
N VAL A 64 -6.99 3.34 21.53
CA VAL A 64 -6.48 1.95 21.39
C VAL A 64 -7.57 0.92 21.08
N GLN A 65 -8.81 1.10 21.55
CA GLN A 65 -9.87 0.13 21.21
C GLN A 65 -10.44 0.34 19.79
N HIS A 66 -10.54 1.59 19.35
CA HIS A 66 -11.07 1.96 18.03
C HIS A 66 -10.04 1.77 16.93
N ASN A 67 -8.79 2.09 17.20
CA ASN A 67 -7.67 1.85 16.31
C ASN A 67 -7.20 0.42 16.53
N ASN A 68 -7.09 -0.38 15.49
CA ASN A 68 -6.50 -1.73 15.61
C ASN A 68 -5.01 -1.72 15.96
N HIS A 69 -4.41 -0.55 16.17
CA HIS A 69 -2.99 -0.35 16.34
C HIS A 69 -2.66 0.76 17.35
N LEU A 70 -1.56 0.58 18.09
CA LEU A 70 -1.08 1.58 19.04
C LEU A 70 -0.24 2.64 18.32
N SER A 71 -0.62 3.91 18.46
CA SER A 71 0.21 5.01 17.98
C SER A 71 1.25 5.34 19.06
N VAL A 72 2.49 4.88 18.86
CA VAL A 72 3.63 5.07 19.76
C VAL A 72 4.92 5.31 18.98
N ASP A 73 5.77 6.20 19.49
CA ASP A 73 7.10 6.47 18.93
C ASP A 73 8.02 7.17 19.97
N ILE A 74 9.31 7.26 19.64
CA ILE A 74 10.37 7.84 20.47
C ILE A 74 10.83 9.15 19.86
N ASN A 75 10.96 10.22 20.67
CA ASN A 75 11.63 11.42 20.22
C ASN A 75 13.14 11.17 20.06
N ARG A 76 13.62 11.06 18.82
CA ARG A 76 15.05 10.88 18.52
C ARG A 76 15.81 12.20 18.29
N SER A 77 15.08 13.32 18.22
CA SER A 77 15.65 14.66 18.03
C SER A 77 16.32 15.15 19.32
N GLU A 78 17.37 15.97 19.19
CA GLU A 78 17.90 16.76 20.31
C GLU A 78 16.89 17.80 20.82
N GLU A 79 16.05 18.30 19.91
CA GLU A 79 15.02 19.28 20.24
C GLU A 79 13.85 18.59 20.97
N PRO A 80 13.40 19.15 22.12
CA PRO A 80 12.18 18.71 22.74
C PRO A 80 10.97 19.03 21.85
N ILE A 81 9.95 18.20 21.95
CA ILE A 81 8.67 18.36 21.25
C ILE A 81 7.54 18.54 22.26
N VAL A 82 6.47 19.21 21.85
CA VAL A 82 5.24 19.30 22.64
C VAL A 82 4.13 18.50 21.95
N ILE A 83 3.38 17.75 22.74
CA ILE A 83 2.24 16.97 22.27
C ILE A 83 0.98 17.28 23.09
N SER A 84 -0.20 17.11 22.48
CA SER A 84 -1.52 17.30 23.11
C SER A 84 -1.63 16.66 24.49
N HIS A 85 -2.31 17.34 25.41
CA HIS A 85 -2.51 16.91 26.80
C HIS A 85 -3.29 15.60 26.95
N ILE A 86 -4.03 15.17 25.91
CA ILE A 86 -4.81 13.92 25.90
C ILE A 86 -3.93 12.67 25.77
N TYR A 87 -2.69 12.83 25.31
CA TYR A 87 -1.75 11.73 25.11
C TYR A 87 -0.81 11.60 26.30
N ASN A 88 0.01 10.55 26.32
CA ASN A 88 0.98 10.30 27.38
C ASN A 88 2.40 10.43 26.87
N VAL A 89 3.28 10.93 27.74
CA VAL A 89 4.73 10.91 27.55
C VAL A 89 5.33 10.05 28.65
N PHE A 90 6.24 9.14 28.30
CA PHE A 90 6.91 8.29 29.27
C PHE A 90 8.36 8.05 28.88
N LYS A 91 9.16 7.58 29.83
CA LYS A 91 10.56 7.22 29.57
C LYS A 91 10.87 5.86 30.18
N ILE A 92 11.93 5.25 29.66
CA ILE A 92 12.49 4.05 30.28
C ILE A 92 13.19 4.46 31.58
N SER A 93 12.81 3.79 32.67
CA SER A 93 13.40 3.97 33.99
C SER A 93 14.41 2.88 34.33
N ASN A 94 14.37 1.75 33.64
CA ASN A 94 15.22 0.59 33.93
C ASN A 94 16.21 0.34 32.76
N PRO A 95 17.54 0.36 33.01
CA PRO A 95 18.55 0.18 31.97
C PRO A 95 18.58 -1.22 31.35
N LEU A 96 17.86 -2.20 31.92
CA LEU A 96 17.71 -3.54 31.35
C LEU A 96 16.79 -3.58 30.11
N LEU A 97 16.15 -2.47 29.75
CA LEU A 97 15.25 -2.39 28.59
C LEU A 97 15.79 -1.39 27.56
N VAL A 98 15.98 -1.86 26.33
CA VAL A 98 16.37 -1.02 25.18
C VAL A 98 15.13 -0.35 24.59
N GLY A 99 15.21 0.97 24.34
CA GLY A 99 14.11 1.77 23.78
C GLY A 99 13.58 1.24 22.45
N GLU A 100 14.47 0.96 21.51
CA GLU A 100 14.06 0.44 20.21
C GLU A 100 13.42 -0.95 20.31
N TYR A 101 13.88 -1.80 21.24
CA TYR A 101 13.23 -3.09 21.48
C TYR A 101 11.81 -2.91 22.03
N LEU A 102 11.61 -2.02 23.00
CA LEU A 102 10.28 -1.70 23.52
C LEU A 102 9.37 -1.19 22.40
N LEU A 103 9.87 -0.33 21.51
CA LEU A 103 9.09 0.19 20.39
C LEU A 103 8.62 -0.93 19.46
N LEU A 104 9.52 -1.87 19.12
CA LEU A 104 9.17 -3.05 18.32
C LEU A 104 8.17 -3.96 19.04
N LEU A 105 8.35 -4.16 20.34
CA LEU A 105 7.45 -4.97 21.16
C LEU A 105 6.04 -4.38 21.20
N LEU A 106 5.91 -3.07 21.38
CA LEU A 106 4.62 -2.38 21.42
C LEU A 106 3.89 -2.36 20.06
N LYS A 107 4.65 -2.45 18.95
CA LYS A 107 4.12 -2.52 17.58
C LYS A 107 3.91 -3.95 17.07
N ASN A 108 4.15 -4.96 17.92
CA ASN A 108 3.88 -6.35 17.58
C ASN A 108 2.36 -6.62 17.61
N SER A 109 1.82 -7.28 16.58
CA SER A 109 0.38 -7.61 16.48
C SER A 109 -0.17 -8.36 17.69
N VAL A 110 0.62 -9.25 18.30
CA VAL A 110 0.23 -9.97 19.53
C VAL A 110 0.11 -9.00 20.71
N MET A 111 1.02 -8.02 20.80
CA MET A 111 0.97 -7.00 21.84
C MET A 111 -0.20 -6.04 21.61
N GLU A 112 -0.47 -5.62 20.38
CA GLU A 112 -1.61 -4.78 20.03
C GLU A 112 -2.93 -5.44 20.41
N HIS A 113 -3.06 -6.75 20.16
CA HIS A 113 -4.20 -7.52 20.62
C HIS A 113 -4.32 -7.42 22.15
N ARG A 114 -3.26 -7.74 22.91
CA ARG A 114 -3.27 -7.66 24.39
C ARG A 114 -3.65 -6.26 24.90
N LEU A 115 -3.12 -5.20 24.28
CA LEU A 115 -3.45 -3.81 24.60
C LEU A 115 -4.95 -3.52 24.45
N LYS A 116 -5.58 -4.04 23.38
CA LYS A 116 -7.03 -3.93 23.18
C LYS A 116 -7.84 -4.64 24.27
N TYR A 117 -7.40 -5.82 24.71
CA TYR A 117 -7.98 -6.49 25.88
C TYR A 117 -7.65 -5.81 27.20
N ALA A 118 -6.70 -4.88 27.25
CA ALA A 118 -6.45 -4.11 28.46
C ALA A 118 -7.37 -2.86 28.55
N CYS A 119 -8.14 -2.54 27.51
CA CYS A 119 -9.10 -1.43 27.50
C CYS A 119 -10.39 -1.68 28.30
N HIS A 120 -10.59 -2.89 28.87
CA HIS A 120 -11.80 -3.20 29.66
C HIS A 120 -11.90 -2.28 30.90
N GLY A 121 -13.07 -1.69 31.11
CA GLY A 121 -13.36 -0.79 32.25
C GLY A 121 -13.54 0.69 31.90
N SER A 122 -13.25 1.11 30.67
CA SER A 122 -13.57 2.46 30.19
C SER A 122 -14.82 2.45 29.31
N VAL A 123 -15.83 3.25 29.65
CA VAL A 123 -17.03 3.49 28.80
C VAL A 123 -16.63 4.02 27.41
N ARG A 124 -15.46 4.66 27.30
CA ARG A 124 -14.92 5.24 26.06
C ARG A 124 -13.88 4.38 25.35
N GLY A 125 -13.56 3.18 25.85
CA GLY A 125 -12.57 2.31 25.21
C GLY A 125 -11.11 2.76 25.31
N THR A 126 -10.84 3.70 26.20
CA THR A 126 -9.49 4.21 26.48
C THR A 126 -8.70 3.22 27.35
N LEU A 127 -7.42 3.04 27.03
CA LEU A 127 -6.48 2.29 27.86
C LEU A 127 -5.93 3.21 28.97
N SER A 128 -6.20 2.89 30.24
CA SER A 128 -5.62 3.66 31.36
C SER A 128 -4.11 3.45 31.44
N TRP A 129 -3.38 4.41 32.01
CA TRP A 129 -1.95 4.26 32.26
C TRP A 129 -1.65 3.07 33.19
N ASP A 130 -2.49 2.84 34.20
CA ASP A 130 -2.32 1.73 35.14
C ASP A 130 -2.51 0.37 34.45
N ASN A 131 -3.49 0.26 33.55
CA ASN A 131 -3.66 -0.95 32.75
C ASN A 131 -2.51 -1.13 31.77
N PHE A 132 -2.07 -0.06 31.09
CA PHE A 132 -0.93 -0.09 30.16
C PHE A 132 0.35 -0.55 30.86
N SER A 133 0.68 0.05 32.00
CA SER A 133 1.85 -0.31 32.80
C SER A 133 1.73 -1.69 33.45
N GLY A 134 0.50 -2.18 33.69
CA GLY A 134 0.25 -3.53 34.19
C GLY A 134 0.48 -4.66 33.18
N ILE A 135 0.69 -4.35 31.88
CA ILE A 135 0.80 -5.37 30.83
C ILE A 135 2.04 -6.24 31.04
N PRO A 136 1.90 -7.57 30.99
CA PRO A 136 3.03 -8.48 31.07
C PRO A 136 3.87 -8.42 29.79
N ILE A 137 5.17 -8.19 29.95
CA ILE A 137 6.15 -8.16 28.87
C ILE A 137 7.28 -9.16 29.12
N PHE A 138 7.88 -9.63 28.03
CA PHE A 138 9.09 -10.42 28.07
C PHE A 138 10.28 -9.51 27.74
N VAL A 139 11.24 -9.46 28.65
CA VAL A 139 12.47 -8.68 28.51
C VAL A 139 13.64 -9.66 28.50
N PRO A 140 14.17 -10.03 27.32
CA PRO A 140 15.37 -10.87 27.21
C PRO A 140 16.62 -10.07 27.63
N GLU A 141 17.79 -10.71 27.61
CA GLU A 141 19.04 -10.00 27.88
C GLU A 141 19.32 -8.91 26.84
N LEU A 142 20.08 -7.89 27.22
CA LEU A 142 20.37 -6.72 26.36
C LEU A 142 20.93 -7.13 25.00
N LYS A 143 21.82 -8.12 24.97
CA LYS A 143 22.41 -8.66 23.74
C LYS A 143 21.36 -9.21 22.76
N ASP A 144 20.34 -9.89 23.28
CA ASP A 144 19.26 -10.43 22.45
C ASP A 144 18.32 -9.31 21.97
N GLN A 145 18.03 -8.33 22.83
CA GLN A 145 17.26 -7.14 22.44
C GLN A 145 17.93 -6.39 21.29
N GLU A 146 19.23 -6.14 21.40
CA GLU A 146 20.04 -5.49 20.35
C GLU A 146 20.07 -6.33 19.06
N SER A 147 20.22 -7.65 19.17
CA SER A 147 20.18 -8.56 18.02
C SER A 147 18.84 -8.49 17.28
N ILE A 148 17.72 -8.45 18.00
CA ILE A 148 16.37 -8.30 17.44
C ILE A 148 16.24 -6.95 16.72
N VAL A 149 16.64 -5.86 17.39
CA VAL A 149 16.58 -4.50 16.83
C VAL A 149 17.42 -4.40 15.56
N ASN A 150 18.66 -4.89 15.58
CA ASN A 150 19.58 -4.85 14.45
C ASN A 150 19.02 -5.62 13.24
N LYS A 151 18.45 -6.81 13.46
CA LYS A 151 17.79 -7.59 12.39
C LYS A 151 16.63 -6.82 11.77
N TYR A 152 15.75 -6.27 12.61
CA TYR A 152 14.58 -5.52 12.16
C TYR A 152 14.98 -4.26 11.36
N GLN A 153 15.93 -3.49 11.87
CA GLN A 153 16.42 -2.28 11.21
C GLN A 153 17.11 -2.61 9.88
N THR A 154 17.87 -3.70 9.83
CA THR A 154 18.51 -4.16 8.57
C THR A 154 17.47 -4.46 7.50
N VAL A 155 16.40 -5.21 7.84
CA VAL A 155 15.31 -5.51 6.90
C VAL A 155 14.57 -4.24 6.49
N THR A 156 14.28 -3.36 7.43
CA THR A 156 13.59 -2.09 7.15
C THR A 156 14.40 -1.20 6.20
N LYS A 157 15.71 -1.06 6.45
CA LYS A 157 16.63 -0.32 5.57
C LYS A 157 16.73 -0.96 4.18
N TYR A 158 16.76 -2.29 4.12
CA TYR A 158 16.76 -3.01 2.84
C TYR A 158 15.48 -2.73 2.02
N ILE A 159 14.31 -2.72 2.66
CA ILE A 159 13.04 -2.37 2.01
C ILE A 159 13.07 -0.92 1.49
N GLU A 160 13.57 0.03 2.28
CA GLU A 160 13.68 1.43 1.88
C GLU A 160 14.57 1.61 0.65
N VAL A 161 15.77 0.99 0.66
CA VAL A 161 16.68 1.02 -0.49
C VAL A 161 16.02 0.42 -1.74
N LYS A 162 15.29 -0.69 -1.61
CA LYS A 162 14.57 -1.30 -2.74
C LYS A 162 13.46 -0.40 -3.28
N LYS A 163 12.69 0.28 -2.42
CA LYS A 163 11.70 1.27 -2.85
C LYS A 163 12.37 2.42 -3.60
N ARG A 164 13.51 2.91 -3.11
CA ARG A 164 14.26 3.97 -3.77
C ARG A 164 14.78 3.54 -5.15
N ILE A 165 15.26 2.30 -5.27
CA ILE A 165 15.66 1.74 -6.57
C ILE A 165 14.47 1.73 -7.53
N ASN A 166 13.28 1.28 -7.10
CA ASN A 166 12.08 1.28 -7.95
C ASN A 166 11.73 2.70 -8.44
N GLU A 167 11.73 3.71 -7.57
CA GLU A 167 11.50 5.11 -7.96
C GLU A 167 12.52 5.60 -9.00
N LEU A 168 13.80 5.25 -8.84
CA LEU A 168 14.85 5.63 -9.78
C LEU A 168 14.69 4.92 -11.13
N LEU A 169 14.30 3.65 -11.13
CA LEU A 169 14.02 2.90 -12.36
C LEU A 169 12.83 3.49 -13.11
N GLU A 170 11.76 3.90 -12.42
CA GLU A 170 10.63 4.59 -13.04
C GLU A 170 11.05 5.93 -13.67
N ARG A 171 11.88 6.72 -12.97
CA ARG A 171 12.43 7.97 -13.53
C ARG A 171 13.29 7.71 -14.76
N LYS A 172 14.14 6.68 -14.70
CA LYS A 172 15.00 6.27 -15.82
C LYS A 172 14.14 5.86 -17.03
N MET A 173 13.08 5.09 -16.82
CA MET A 173 12.14 4.71 -17.87
C MET A 173 11.50 5.93 -18.54
N LYS A 174 11.04 6.92 -17.76
CA LYS A 174 10.49 8.17 -18.31
C LYS A 174 11.53 8.96 -19.11
N ALA A 175 12.75 9.06 -18.61
CA ALA A 175 13.83 9.74 -19.34
C ALA A 175 14.12 9.05 -20.68
N TYR A 176 14.20 7.72 -20.70
CA TYR A 176 14.36 6.97 -21.95
C TYR A 176 13.19 7.18 -22.91
N PHE A 177 11.95 7.23 -22.41
CA PHE A 177 10.79 7.51 -23.26
C PHE A 177 10.96 8.85 -23.99
N HIS A 178 11.33 9.92 -23.28
CA HIS A 178 11.57 11.23 -23.89
C HIS A 178 12.74 11.21 -24.89
N ILE A 179 13.84 10.54 -24.56
CA ILE A 179 14.99 10.38 -25.47
C ILE A 179 14.56 9.68 -26.77
N LEU A 180 13.68 8.68 -26.67
CA LEU A 180 13.28 7.84 -27.81
C LEU A 180 12.14 8.46 -28.64
N PHE A 181 11.26 9.27 -28.03
CA PHE A 181 10.00 9.68 -28.65
C PHE A 181 9.76 11.19 -28.77
N ASP A 182 10.62 12.06 -28.20
CA ASP A 182 10.42 13.52 -28.31
C ASP A 182 10.94 14.12 -29.64
N ASP A 183 12.02 13.58 -30.22
CA ASP A 183 12.55 14.01 -31.53
C ASP A 183 12.50 12.86 -32.54
N LEU A 184 11.45 12.87 -33.37
CA LEU A 184 11.17 11.84 -34.36
C LEU A 184 11.39 12.32 -35.81
N LYS A 185 12.20 13.35 -36.03
CA LYS A 185 12.43 13.96 -37.36
C LYS A 185 12.93 12.98 -38.43
N ASP A 186 13.69 11.96 -38.02
CA ASP A 186 14.25 10.96 -38.91
C ASP A 186 13.26 9.83 -39.27
N TYR A 187 12.04 9.86 -38.71
CA TYR A 187 11.03 8.82 -38.92
C TYR A 187 9.93 9.28 -39.87
N GLU A 188 9.43 8.34 -40.68
CA GLU A 188 8.31 8.56 -41.58
C GLU A 188 6.98 8.59 -40.80
N MET A 189 6.17 9.62 -41.04
CA MET A 189 4.81 9.71 -40.50
C MET A 189 3.86 8.85 -41.34
N ARG A 190 3.29 7.82 -40.71
CA ARG A 190 2.29 6.92 -41.32
C ARG A 190 0.95 7.00 -40.61
N SER A 191 -0.13 6.69 -41.32
CA SER A 191 -1.45 6.64 -40.69
C SER A 191 -1.61 5.36 -39.87
N PHE A 192 -2.36 5.43 -38.78
CA PHE A 192 -2.53 4.30 -37.87
C PHE A 192 -3.09 3.05 -38.57
N GLY A 193 -4.01 3.24 -39.52
CA GLY A 193 -4.64 2.14 -40.27
C GLY A 193 -3.71 1.43 -41.25
N GLU A 194 -2.59 2.06 -41.65
CA GLU A 194 -1.54 1.39 -42.43
C GLU A 194 -0.77 0.38 -41.60
N LEU A 195 -0.64 0.63 -40.29
CA LEU A 195 0.20 -0.15 -39.38
C LEU A 195 -0.60 -1.19 -38.59
N PHE A 196 -1.85 -0.88 -38.23
CA PHE A 196 -2.64 -1.70 -37.33
C PHE A 196 -4.04 -1.97 -37.84
N THR A 197 -4.50 -3.20 -37.62
CA THR A 197 -5.91 -3.57 -37.74
C THR A 197 -6.59 -3.49 -36.37
N ILE A 198 -7.73 -2.81 -36.32
CA ILE A 198 -8.55 -2.72 -35.11
C ILE A 198 -9.51 -3.92 -35.07
N ILE A 199 -9.35 -4.76 -34.06
CA ILE A 199 -10.29 -5.84 -33.74
C ILE A 199 -11.28 -5.33 -32.70
N ARG A 200 -12.58 -5.41 -33.01
CA ARG A 200 -13.65 -4.98 -32.10
C ARG A 200 -14.18 -6.17 -31.32
N GLY A 201 -14.44 -5.96 -30.03
CA GLY A 201 -15.02 -7.01 -29.20
C GLY A 201 -16.48 -7.31 -29.48
N GLY A 202 -16.85 -8.58 -29.30
CA GLY A 202 -18.20 -9.09 -29.46
C GLY A 202 -18.91 -9.31 -28.13
N ARG A 203 -20.23 -9.53 -28.19
CA ARG A 203 -21.03 -9.90 -27.03
C ARG A 203 -22.19 -10.81 -27.45
N PRO A 204 -22.14 -12.11 -27.12
CA PRO A 204 -23.28 -13.00 -27.31
C PRO A 204 -24.46 -12.60 -26.41
N PRO A 205 -25.71 -12.88 -26.82
CA PRO A 205 -26.89 -12.67 -25.97
C PRO A 205 -26.81 -13.45 -24.65
N ARG A 206 -27.27 -12.85 -23.55
CA ARG A 206 -27.32 -13.50 -22.23
C ARG A 206 -28.60 -13.13 -21.47
N SER A 207 -29.73 -13.06 -22.18
CA SER A 207 -31.00 -12.60 -21.59
C SER A 207 -31.72 -13.64 -20.75
N ASN A 208 -31.36 -14.93 -20.87
CA ASN A 208 -31.94 -16.01 -20.08
C ASN A 208 -30.93 -17.14 -19.88
N ARG A 209 -31.27 -18.06 -18.98
CA ARG A 209 -30.41 -19.19 -18.59
C ARG A 209 -30.06 -20.12 -19.74
N TRP A 210 -31.00 -20.38 -20.64
CA TRP A 210 -30.76 -21.25 -21.79
C TRP A 210 -29.69 -20.66 -22.73
N LEU A 211 -29.75 -19.36 -23.02
CA LEU A 211 -28.71 -18.67 -23.81
C LEU A 211 -27.36 -18.65 -23.08
N GLU A 212 -27.38 -18.52 -21.75
CA GLU A 212 -26.16 -18.57 -20.95
C GLU A 212 -25.47 -19.94 -21.06
N GLU A 213 -26.21 -21.02 -20.89
CA GLU A 213 -25.69 -22.39 -21.01
C GLU A 213 -25.29 -22.74 -22.45
N LEU A 214 -25.97 -22.17 -23.44
CA LEU A 214 -25.68 -22.42 -24.86
C LEU A 214 -24.40 -21.72 -25.35
N TYR A 215 -24.16 -20.49 -24.90
CA TYR A 215 -23.12 -19.62 -25.45
C TYR A 215 -21.87 -19.50 -24.59
N PHE A 216 -21.97 -19.78 -23.29
CA PHE A 216 -20.88 -19.62 -22.35
C PHE A 216 -20.52 -20.95 -21.71
N CYS A 217 -19.24 -21.17 -21.48
CA CYS A 217 -18.71 -22.34 -20.80
C CYS A 217 -17.54 -21.94 -19.90
N LYS A 218 -17.16 -22.82 -18.97
CA LYS A 218 -15.99 -22.62 -18.12
C LYS A 218 -14.71 -23.10 -18.79
N GLU A 219 -14.79 -24.19 -19.54
CA GLU A 219 -13.67 -24.86 -20.20
C GLU A 219 -14.12 -25.48 -21.53
N GLY A 220 -13.17 -25.76 -22.42
CA GLY A 220 -13.43 -26.38 -23.73
C GLY A 220 -13.95 -25.41 -24.80
N GLY A 221 -13.97 -24.11 -24.52
CA GLY A 221 -14.34 -23.04 -25.47
C GLY A 221 -13.18 -22.08 -25.75
N VAL A 222 -13.52 -20.92 -26.32
CA VAL A 222 -12.57 -19.84 -26.60
C VAL A 222 -12.58 -18.84 -25.43
N PRO A 223 -11.44 -18.54 -24.78
CA PRO A 223 -11.37 -17.56 -23.69
C PRO A 223 -12.03 -16.23 -24.05
N TRP A 224 -12.89 -15.69 -23.18
CA TRP A 224 -13.62 -14.43 -23.41
C TRP A 224 -13.31 -13.38 -22.36
N LEU A 225 -12.49 -12.39 -22.75
CA LEU A 225 -11.99 -11.38 -21.83
C LEU A 225 -13.07 -10.34 -21.51
N GLN A 226 -13.29 -10.16 -20.22
CA GLN A 226 -14.21 -9.17 -19.68
C GLN A 226 -13.47 -8.18 -18.78
N VAL A 227 -14.05 -6.99 -18.60
CA VAL A 227 -13.46 -5.95 -17.74
C VAL A 227 -13.21 -6.50 -16.33
N ARG A 228 -14.13 -7.31 -15.79
CA ARG A 228 -14.00 -7.92 -14.46
C ARG A 228 -12.76 -8.81 -14.27
N ASP A 229 -12.22 -9.36 -15.35
CA ASP A 229 -11.04 -10.24 -15.30
C ASP A 229 -9.76 -9.46 -15.02
N ILE A 230 -9.76 -8.16 -15.32
CA ILE A 230 -8.59 -7.27 -15.21
C ILE A 230 -8.79 -6.12 -14.22
N THR A 231 -10.00 -5.89 -13.70
CA THR A 231 -10.25 -4.79 -12.74
C THR A 231 -9.59 -4.99 -11.38
N LYS A 232 -9.36 -6.23 -10.95
CA LYS A 232 -8.96 -6.52 -9.56
C LYS A 232 -7.45 -6.66 -9.34
N LYS A 233 -6.64 -6.64 -10.40
CA LYS A 233 -5.21 -6.95 -10.33
C LYS A 233 -4.45 -6.02 -11.27
N GLU A 234 -3.27 -5.57 -10.86
CA GLU A 234 -2.34 -4.79 -11.70
C GLU A 234 -1.67 -5.69 -12.74
N PHE A 235 -2.46 -6.29 -13.63
CA PHE A 235 -1.94 -7.11 -14.70
C PHE A 235 -1.70 -6.27 -15.95
N LYS A 236 -0.53 -6.48 -16.57
CA LYS A 236 -0.21 -5.99 -17.91
C LYS A 236 -0.37 -7.06 -18.98
N PHE A 237 -0.41 -8.34 -18.60
CA PHE A 237 -0.50 -9.48 -19.51
C PHE A 237 -1.79 -10.25 -19.28
N VAL A 238 -2.53 -10.52 -20.35
CA VAL A 238 -3.75 -11.35 -20.32
C VAL A 238 -3.36 -12.77 -20.74
N ARG A 239 -3.60 -13.74 -19.86
CA ARG A 239 -3.26 -15.16 -20.10
C ARG A 239 -4.45 -16.10 -19.99
N ASN A 240 -5.48 -15.69 -19.27
CA ASN A 240 -6.69 -16.47 -19.05
C ASN A 240 -7.87 -15.54 -18.80
N THR A 241 -9.06 -16.11 -18.87
CA THR A 241 -10.35 -15.45 -18.63
C THR A 241 -11.16 -16.33 -17.69
N ALA A 242 -12.07 -15.74 -16.92
CA ALA A 242 -12.91 -16.52 -16.01
C ALA A 242 -14.02 -17.32 -16.74
N GLU A 243 -14.37 -16.90 -17.95
CA GLU A 243 -15.44 -17.46 -18.78
C GLU A 243 -14.93 -17.62 -20.22
N GLN A 244 -15.47 -18.59 -20.94
CA GLN A 244 -15.15 -18.89 -22.33
C GLN A 244 -16.44 -18.90 -23.17
N LEU A 245 -16.33 -18.68 -24.47
CA LEU A 245 -17.43 -18.85 -25.41
C LEU A 245 -17.41 -20.25 -26.01
N THR A 246 -18.59 -20.86 -26.09
CA THR A 246 -18.79 -22.03 -26.97
C THR A 246 -18.68 -21.58 -28.44
N GLU A 247 -18.54 -22.53 -29.37
CA GLU A 247 -18.53 -22.21 -30.80
C GLU A 247 -19.79 -21.43 -31.24
N GLN A 248 -20.95 -21.79 -30.67
CA GLN A 248 -22.21 -21.12 -30.94
C GLN A 248 -22.22 -19.69 -30.37
N GLY A 249 -21.70 -19.51 -29.15
CA GLY A 249 -21.55 -18.20 -28.54
C GLY A 249 -20.63 -17.30 -29.36
N PHE A 250 -19.48 -17.82 -29.78
CA PHE A 250 -18.51 -17.11 -30.59
C PHE A 250 -19.13 -16.59 -31.90
N LYS A 251 -19.82 -17.47 -32.64
CA LYS A 251 -20.52 -17.12 -33.89
C LYS A 251 -21.65 -16.12 -33.65
N ARG A 252 -22.50 -16.36 -32.64
CA ARG A 252 -23.68 -15.52 -32.38
C ARG A 252 -23.31 -14.13 -31.87
N GLY A 253 -22.23 -14.00 -31.12
CA GLY A 253 -21.76 -12.73 -30.56
C GLY A 253 -20.95 -11.87 -31.52
N ASN A 254 -20.78 -12.30 -32.78
CA ASN A 254 -19.89 -11.69 -33.77
C ASN A 254 -18.48 -11.44 -33.20
N CYS A 255 -17.96 -12.44 -32.50
CA CYS A 255 -16.68 -12.37 -31.81
C CYS A 255 -15.52 -12.56 -32.79
N SER A 256 -14.38 -11.96 -32.48
CA SER A 256 -13.14 -12.07 -33.26
C SER A 256 -12.03 -12.59 -32.36
N ILE A 257 -11.11 -13.37 -32.94
CA ILE A 257 -9.91 -13.82 -32.24
C ILE A 257 -8.91 -12.68 -32.18
N VAL A 258 -8.32 -12.51 -31.01
CA VAL A 258 -7.17 -11.67 -30.72
C VAL A 258 -6.00 -12.63 -30.45
N SER A 259 -4.91 -12.43 -31.18
CA SER A 259 -3.76 -13.33 -31.16
C SER A 259 -2.75 -12.92 -30.10
N PRO A 260 -1.83 -13.81 -29.67
CA PRO A 260 -0.72 -13.43 -28.80
C PRO A 260 0.05 -12.22 -29.33
N ASN A 261 0.49 -11.36 -28.42
CA ASN A 261 1.18 -10.07 -28.64
C ASN A 261 0.31 -8.91 -29.16
N ASP A 262 -0.96 -9.14 -29.52
CA ASP A 262 -1.88 -8.03 -29.80
C ASP A 262 -2.09 -7.17 -28.55
N LEU A 263 -2.28 -5.87 -28.75
CA LEU A 263 -2.53 -4.92 -27.66
C LEU A 263 -4.04 -4.73 -27.47
N ILE A 264 -4.55 -5.07 -26.29
CA ILE A 264 -5.96 -4.91 -25.93
C ILE A 264 -6.12 -3.65 -25.09
N PHE A 265 -7.11 -2.83 -25.39
CA PHE A 265 -7.42 -1.66 -24.58
C PHE A 265 -8.91 -1.49 -24.32
N ILE A 266 -9.22 -0.88 -23.18
CA ILE A 266 -10.59 -0.56 -22.78
C ILE A 266 -11.01 0.72 -23.50
N HIS A 267 -11.98 0.62 -24.41
CA HIS A 267 -12.55 1.80 -25.10
C HIS A 267 -13.87 2.28 -24.49
N ASN A 268 -14.55 1.42 -23.71
CA ASN A 268 -15.82 1.77 -23.09
C ASN A 268 -15.90 1.25 -21.64
N ALA A 269 -15.62 2.13 -20.68
CA ALA A 269 -15.74 1.87 -19.25
C ALA A 269 -15.78 3.19 -18.44
N SER A 270 -15.72 3.08 -17.11
CA SER A 270 -15.52 4.24 -16.24
C SER A 270 -14.24 5.00 -16.58
N SER A 271 -14.21 6.31 -16.30
CA SER A 271 -13.05 7.17 -16.59
C SER A 271 -11.72 6.69 -16.00
N LYS A 272 -11.77 5.91 -14.90
CA LYS A 272 -10.58 5.32 -14.27
C LYS A 272 -9.99 4.13 -15.04
N GLN A 273 -10.77 3.51 -15.92
CA GLN A 273 -10.39 2.28 -16.63
C GLN A 273 -10.21 2.50 -18.13
N LEU A 274 -10.84 3.55 -18.67
CA LEU A 274 -10.73 3.93 -20.07
C LEU A 274 -9.27 4.15 -20.46
N GLY A 275 -8.85 3.57 -21.59
CA GLY A 275 -7.50 3.71 -22.13
C GLY A 275 -6.46 2.79 -21.49
N ASN A 276 -6.81 1.95 -20.51
CA ASN A 276 -5.88 0.96 -20.00
C ASN A 276 -5.52 -0.06 -21.11
N ILE A 277 -4.22 -0.26 -21.32
CA ILE A 277 -3.65 -1.16 -22.33
C ILE A 277 -3.09 -2.43 -21.65
N TYR A 278 -3.30 -3.57 -22.30
CA TYR A 278 -2.90 -4.89 -21.89
C TYR A 278 -2.28 -5.64 -23.09
N VAL A 279 -1.30 -6.49 -22.81
CA VAL A 279 -0.64 -7.33 -23.82
C VAL A 279 -1.29 -8.72 -23.78
N ASN A 280 -1.80 -9.17 -24.92
CA ASN A 280 -2.36 -10.50 -25.02
C ASN A 280 -1.25 -11.57 -25.06
N SER A 281 -1.45 -12.70 -24.38
CA SER A 281 -0.46 -13.80 -24.34
C SER A 281 -1.02 -15.14 -24.85
N CYS A 282 -2.28 -15.20 -25.26
CA CYS A 282 -2.94 -16.41 -25.75
C CYS A 282 -4.04 -16.08 -26.75
N ASP A 283 -4.48 -17.03 -27.56
CA ASP A 283 -5.65 -16.83 -28.41
C ASP A 283 -6.90 -16.66 -27.52
N LEU A 284 -7.58 -15.53 -27.69
CA LEU A 284 -8.81 -15.22 -26.96
C LEU A 284 -9.75 -14.35 -27.79
N THR A 285 -10.99 -14.20 -27.33
CA THR A 285 -11.91 -13.16 -27.80
C THR A 285 -12.14 -12.12 -26.71
N ILE A 286 -12.45 -10.89 -27.11
CA ILE A 286 -12.66 -9.77 -26.18
C ILE A 286 -14.13 -9.33 -26.15
N ASN A 287 -14.61 -8.89 -24.98
CA ASN A 287 -15.92 -8.28 -24.81
C ASN A 287 -16.03 -6.95 -25.58
N SER A 288 -17.25 -6.56 -25.97
CA SER A 288 -17.56 -5.28 -26.63
C SER A 288 -17.04 -4.01 -25.96
N ASN A 289 -16.59 -4.06 -24.70
CA ASN A 289 -15.95 -2.95 -24.00
C ASN A 289 -14.47 -2.75 -24.37
N PHE A 290 -13.90 -3.67 -25.14
CA PHE A 290 -12.50 -3.68 -25.57
C PHE A 290 -12.38 -3.55 -27.08
N TRP A 291 -11.29 -2.92 -27.50
CA TRP A 291 -10.71 -3.06 -28.83
C TRP A 291 -9.32 -3.69 -28.69
N ALA A 292 -8.85 -4.34 -29.74
CA ALA A 292 -7.47 -4.78 -29.85
C ALA A 292 -6.81 -4.22 -31.09
N LEU A 293 -5.50 -4.01 -31.01
CA LEU A 293 -4.63 -3.61 -32.09
C LEU A 293 -3.81 -4.82 -32.50
N SER A 294 -4.05 -5.30 -33.71
CA SER A 294 -3.22 -6.33 -34.32
C SER A 294 -2.28 -5.69 -35.33
N ASN A 295 -1.02 -6.11 -35.29
CA ASN A 295 0.02 -5.54 -36.15
C ASN A 295 -0.09 -6.13 -37.56
N ASN A 296 -0.18 -5.26 -38.58
CA ASN A 296 -0.28 -5.69 -39.98
C ASN A 296 1.09 -6.01 -40.61
N LEU A 297 2.19 -5.83 -39.86
CA LEU A 297 3.54 -6.02 -40.38
C LEU A 297 3.88 -7.53 -40.48
N PRO A 298 4.37 -8.01 -41.65
CA PRO A 298 4.52 -9.44 -41.95
C PRO A 298 5.37 -10.24 -40.96
N CYS A 299 6.33 -9.63 -40.26
CA CYS A 299 7.16 -10.31 -39.27
C CYS A 299 7.70 -9.29 -38.25
N GLY A 300 7.57 -9.57 -36.95
CA GLY A 300 8.55 -9.09 -35.96
C GLY A 300 8.39 -7.68 -35.37
N GLY A 301 7.24 -7.01 -35.51
CA GLY A 301 7.00 -5.72 -34.86
C GLY A 301 6.71 -5.79 -33.34
N GLY A 302 7.10 -6.88 -32.68
CA GLY A 302 7.12 -6.96 -31.22
C GLY A 302 8.48 -6.52 -30.71
N ILE A 303 8.52 -5.72 -29.65
CA ILE A 303 9.77 -5.50 -28.91
C ILE A 303 10.19 -6.86 -28.36
N ASN A 304 11.16 -7.51 -28.99
CA ASN A 304 11.90 -8.60 -28.36
C ASN A 304 12.71 -7.97 -27.22
N VAL A 305 12.09 -7.85 -26.04
CA VAL A 305 12.81 -7.49 -24.83
C VAL A 305 13.67 -8.71 -24.47
N VAL A 306 14.86 -8.77 -25.03
CA VAL A 306 15.93 -9.63 -24.51
C VAL A 306 16.43 -8.93 -23.25
N CYS A 307 15.88 -9.30 -22.09
CA CYS A 307 16.50 -8.94 -20.83
C CYS A 307 17.87 -9.62 -20.75
N PRO A 308 18.94 -8.91 -20.35
CA PRO A 308 20.22 -9.53 -20.03
C PRO A 308 20.12 -10.50 -18.84
#